data_AF-A0A950EZG2-F1
#
_entry.id   AF-A0A950EZG2-F1
#
_cell.length_a   1.000
_cell.length_b   1.000
_cell.length_c   1.000
_cell.angle_alpha   90.00
_cell.angle_beta   90.00
_cell.angle_gamma   90.00
#
_symmetry.space_group_name_H-M   'P 1'
#
loop_
_entity.id
_entity.type
_entity.pdbx_description
1 polymer ?
#
loop_
_entity_poly.entity_id
_entity_poly.type
_entity_poly.pdbx_seq_one_letter_code
_entity_poly.pdbx_strand_id
1 'polypeptide(L)'
;MAGTLYLAGSNRPLATGVGNLMAAVSWPIAEVLGTVTRNPALLLGRSPPELEPGQPASLVVFRHGAPDEFILTRTVVDGVWHESAT
;
A
#
# COMPACT_ATOMS: atom_id res chain seq x y z
N MET A 1 11.70 18.01 -0.80
CA MET A 1 11.47 19.45 -1.01
C MET A 1 11.66 20.18 0.32
N ALA A 2 12.22 21.39 0.32
CA ALA A 2 12.46 22.17 1.54
C ALA A 2 11.17 22.87 2.00
N GLY A 3 10.81 22.74 3.28
CA GLY A 3 9.76 23.55 3.93
C GLY A 3 8.49 22.81 4.39
N THR A 4 8.22 21.60 3.88
CA THR A 4 7.06 20.81 4.35
C THR A 4 7.45 19.98 5.56
N LEU A 5 6.66 20.06 6.64
CA LEU A 5 6.72 19.13 7.78
C LEU A 5 6.27 17.74 7.29
N TYR A 6 7.21 17.02 6.72
CA TYR A 6 7.09 15.60 6.47
C TYR A 6 7.09 14.89 7.83
N LEU A 7 6.07 14.08 8.11
CA LEU A 7 6.14 13.09 9.18
C LEU A 7 7.43 12.29 8.98
N ALA A 8 8.20 12.05 10.04
CA ALA A 8 9.44 11.29 9.94
C ALA A 8 9.16 9.94 9.24
N GLY A 9 9.79 9.74 8.07
CA GLY A 9 9.56 8.55 7.24
C GLY A 9 8.60 8.71 6.06
N SER A 10 7.90 9.84 5.87
CA SER A 10 6.97 10.04 4.74
C SER A 10 7.65 10.14 3.36
N ASN A 11 8.98 10.23 3.32
CA ASN A 11 9.77 10.12 2.08
C ASN A 11 10.19 8.68 1.77
N ARG A 12 9.81 7.69 2.59
CA ARG A 12 10.11 6.28 2.33
C ARG A 12 9.03 5.66 1.44
N PRO A 13 9.39 4.68 0.59
CA PRO A 13 8.42 3.91 -0.18
C PRO A 13 7.41 3.22 0.75
N LEU A 14 6.14 3.21 0.34
CA LEU A 14 5.06 2.56 1.09
C LEU A 14 5.35 1.07 1.34
N ALA A 15 5.93 0.38 0.35
CA ALA A 15 6.34 -1.02 0.45
C ALA A 15 7.29 -1.28 1.63
N THR A 16 8.24 -0.37 1.89
CA THR A 16 9.14 -0.46 3.05
C THR A 16 8.37 -0.31 4.35
N GLY A 17 7.39 0.59 4.42
CA GLY A 17 6.53 0.76 5.60
C GLY A 17 5.71 -0.49 5.90
N VAL A 18 5.13 -1.09 4.85
CA VAL A 18 4.36 -2.34 4.96
C VAL A 18 5.24 -3.50 5.44
N GLY A 19 6.41 -3.71 4.82
CA GLY A 19 7.34 -4.76 5.25
C GLY A 19 7.81 -4.60 6.71
N ASN A 20 8.12 -3.38 7.14
CA ASN A 20 8.47 -3.10 8.54
C ASN A 20 7.32 -3.40 9.50
N LEU A 21 6.08 -3.05 9.13
CA LEU A 21 4.91 -3.37 9.94
C LEU A 21 4.74 -4.88 10.06
N MET A 22 4.83 -5.62 8.94
CA MET A 22 4.76 -7.08 8.93
C MET A 22 5.82 -7.74 9.80
N ALA A 23 7.06 -7.21 9.81
CA ALA A 23 8.11 -7.69 10.70
C ALA A 23 7.84 -7.43 12.18
N ALA A 24 7.11 -6.36 12.50
CA ALA A 24 6.85 -5.92 13.87
C ALA A 24 5.61 -6.56 14.51
N VAL A 25 4.67 -7.09 13.72
CA VAL A 25 3.40 -7.63 14.22
C VAL A 25 3.11 -9.02 13.65
N SER A 26 2.32 -9.82 14.38
CA SER A 26 1.86 -11.14 13.91
C SER A 26 0.42 -11.09 13.37
N TRP A 27 0.06 -10.00 12.70
CA TRP A 27 -1.29 -9.82 12.15
C TRP A 27 -1.47 -10.56 10.82
N PRO A 28 -2.71 -10.94 10.46
CA PRO A 28 -3.01 -11.38 9.09
C PRO A 28 -2.63 -10.29 8.07
N ILE A 29 -2.12 -10.70 6.90
CA ILE A 29 -1.71 -9.77 5.83
C ILE A 29 -2.85 -8.80 5.43
N ALA A 30 -4.10 -9.25 5.48
CA ALA A 30 -5.26 -8.41 5.19
C ALA A 30 -5.38 -7.21 6.15
N GLU A 31 -5.08 -7.41 7.44
CA GLU A 31 -5.12 -6.33 8.44
C GLU A 31 -3.98 -5.33 8.20
N VAL A 32 -2.78 -5.83 7.90
CA VAL A 32 -1.63 -4.99 7.52
C VAL A 32 -1.97 -4.14 6.30
N LEU A 33 -2.50 -4.74 5.23
CA LEU A 33 -2.88 -4.00 4.02
C LEU A 33 -4.02 -3.01 4.29
N GLY A 34 -4.91 -3.31 5.23
CA GLY A 34 -5.95 -2.39 5.70
C GLY A 34 -5.38 -1.07 6.21
N THR A 35 -4.19 -1.07 6.82
CA THR A 35 -3.53 0.15 7.32
C THR A 35 -3.12 1.13 6.22
N VAL A 36 -2.93 0.65 4.99
CA VAL A 36 -2.47 1.45 3.85
C VAL A 36 -3.50 1.58 2.72
N THR A 37 -4.67 0.95 2.85
CA THR A 37 -5.75 1.00 1.87
C THR A 37 -7.06 1.47 2.50
N ARG A 38 -7.78 0.59 3.20
CA ARG A 38 -9.09 0.83 3.80
C ARG A 38 -9.07 1.94 4.85
N ASN A 39 -8.12 1.89 5.80
CA ASN A 39 -8.12 2.81 6.94
C ASN A 39 -7.88 4.27 6.51
N PRO A 40 -6.93 4.58 5.61
CA PRO A 40 -6.80 5.92 5.05
C PRO A 40 -8.05 6.38 4.30
N ALA A 41 -8.71 5.51 3.52
CA ALA A 41 -9.96 5.87 2.84
C ALA A 41 -11.05 6.27 3.83
N LEU A 42 -11.24 5.48 4.89
CA LEU A 42 -12.20 5.76 5.96
C LEU A 42 -11.86 7.04 6.73
N LEU A 43 -10.57 7.24 7.06
CA LEU A 43 -10.09 8.45 7.74
C LEU A 43 -10.40 9.72 6.92
N LEU A 44 -10.35 9.61 5.60
CA LEU A 44 -10.64 10.71 4.67
C LEU A 44 -12.14 10.83 4.30
N GLY A 45 -13.02 10.05 4.94
CA GLY A 45 -14.46 10.05 4.63
C GLY A 45 -14.80 9.52 3.24
N ARG A 46 -13.93 8.70 2.64
CA ARG A 46 -14.13 8.07 1.33
C ARG A 46 -14.61 6.64 1.51
N SER A 47 -15.29 6.12 0.49
CA SER A 47 -15.60 4.69 0.40
C SER A 47 -14.30 3.88 0.39
N PRO A 48 -14.22 2.76 1.13
CA PRO A 48 -13.10 1.83 1.03
C PRO A 48 -12.90 1.35 -0.41
N PRO A 49 -11.65 1.08 -0.83
CA PRO A 49 -11.39 0.46 -2.13
C PRO A 49 -11.88 -0.98 -2.14
N GLU A 50 -12.46 -1.40 -3.27
CA GLU A 50 -12.97 -2.74 -3.51
C GLU A 50 -12.39 -3.29 -4.81
N LEU A 51 -12.07 -4.59 -4.84
CA LEU A 51 -11.62 -5.30 -6.03
C LEU A 51 -12.80 -6.06 -6.65
N GLU A 52 -13.70 -5.31 -7.29
CA GLU A 52 -14.93 -5.84 -7.89
C GLU A 52 -15.19 -5.24 -9.28
N PRO A 53 -15.94 -5.93 -10.16
CA PRO A 53 -16.33 -5.38 -11.45
C PRO A 53 -17.09 -4.04 -11.32
N GLY A 54 -16.71 -3.06 -12.13
CA GLY A 54 -17.30 -1.72 -12.12
C GLY A 54 -16.62 -0.73 -11.16
N GLN A 55 -15.70 -1.20 -10.30
CA GLN A 55 -14.85 -0.32 -9.49
C GLN A 55 -13.62 0.17 -10.27
N PRO A 56 -13.04 1.32 -9.89
CA PRO A 56 -11.78 1.78 -10.45
C PRO A 56 -10.68 0.72 -10.33
N ALA A 57 -10.01 0.41 -11.44
CA ALA A 57 -8.91 -0.55 -11.48
C ALA A 57 -7.60 0.08 -10.96
N SER A 58 -7.61 0.49 -9.69
CA SER A 58 -6.46 1.04 -8.98
C SER A 58 -5.97 0.03 -7.95
N LEU A 59 -4.92 -0.72 -8.30
CA LEU A 59 -4.44 -1.86 -7.53
C LEU A 59 -2.92 -2.01 -7.63
N VAL A 60 -2.36 -2.85 -6.76
CA VAL A 60 -0.96 -3.24 -6.80
C VAL A 60 -0.83 -4.75 -6.89
N VAL A 61 0.19 -5.21 -7.61
CA VAL A 61 0.63 -6.60 -7.59
C VAL A 61 1.91 -6.65 -6.78
N PHE A 62 1.99 -7.57 -5.83
CA PHE A 62 3.17 -7.76 -5.00
C PHE A 62 3.45 -9.24 -4.78
N ARG A 63 4.70 -9.56 -4.47
CA ARG A 63 5.10 -10.87 -3.96
C ARG A 63 5.15 -10.82 -2.43
N HIS A 64 4.69 -11.91 -1.84
CA HIS A 64 4.77 -12.18 -0.42
C HIS A 64 5.19 -13.64 -0.22
N GLY A 65 6.23 -13.88 0.57
CA GLY A 65 6.87 -15.19 0.70
C GLY A 65 7.48 -15.43 2.08
N ALA A 66 8.44 -14.62 2.50
CA ALA A 66 8.90 -14.56 3.89
C ALA A 66 7.97 -13.68 4.76
N PRO A 67 8.02 -13.78 6.11
CA PRO A 67 7.10 -13.07 7.02
C PRO A 67 7.08 -11.55 6.83
N ASP A 68 8.18 -10.96 6.37
CA ASP A 68 8.42 -9.54 6.16
C ASP A 68 8.63 -9.14 4.69
N GLU A 69 8.56 -10.11 3.76
CA GLU A 69 8.77 -9.86 2.34
C GLU A 69 7.49 -9.29 1.72
N PHE A 70 7.56 -8.00 1.38
CA PHE A 70 6.56 -7.29 0.57
C PHE A 70 7.26 -6.60 -0.60
N ILE A 71 7.27 -7.26 -1.75
CA ILE A 71 7.94 -6.74 -2.96
C ILE A 71 6.88 -6.31 -3.95
N LEU A 72 6.72 -5.00 -4.13
CA LEU A 72 5.85 -4.41 -5.15
C LEU A 72 6.39 -4.73 -6.54
N THR A 73 5.59 -5.38 -7.39
CA THR A 73 6.00 -5.75 -8.75
C THR A 73 5.38 -4.83 -9.79
N ARG A 74 4.11 -4.48 -9.63
CA ARG A 74 3.38 -3.63 -10.58
C ARG A 74 2.36 -2.76 -9.85
N THR A 75 2.10 -1.60 -10.42
CA THR A 75 1.02 -0.71 -10.01
C THR A 75 0.07 -0.55 -11.18
N VAL A 76 -1.23 -0.51 -10.92
CA VAL A 76 -2.26 -0.09 -11.87
C VAL A 76 -2.95 1.13 -11.28
N VAL A 77 -3.09 2.17 -12.07
CA VAL A 77 -3.86 3.36 -11.70
C VAL A 77 -4.94 3.54 -12.75
N ASP A 78 -6.19 3.41 -12.32
CA ASP A 78 -7.38 3.56 -13.17
C ASP A 78 -7.30 2.75 -14.48
N GLY A 79 -6.79 1.52 -14.38
CA GLY A 79 -6.64 0.59 -15.51
C GLY A 79 -5.35 0.72 -16.31
N VAL A 80 -4.49 1.70 -16.00
CA VAL A 80 -3.20 1.89 -16.68
C VAL A 80 -2.07 1.24 -15.88
N TRP A 81 -1.30 0.38 -16.53
CA TRP A 81 -0.15 -0.30 -15.92
C TRP A 81 1.06 0.63 -15.79
N HIS A 82 1.69 0.61 -14.62
CA HIS A 82 2.95 1.28 -14.31
C HIS A 82 3.94 0.24 -13.76
N GLU A 83 5.14 0.20 -14.35
CA GLU A 83 6.22 -0.62 -13.83
C GLU A 83 6.78 -0.02 -12.54
N SER A 84 7.06 -0.87 -11.56
CA SER A 84 7.69 -0.42 -10.32
C SER A 84 9.19 -0.30 -10.55
N ALA A 85 9.78 0.87 -10.26
CA ALA A 85 11.23 1.03 -10.30
C ALA A 85 11.87 0.03 -9.32
N THR A 86 12.81 -0.76 -9.83
CA THR A 86 13.58 -1.75 -9.06
C THR A 86 14.53 -1.08 -8.08
#